data_AF-A5IY43-F1
#
_entry.id   AF-A5IY43-F1
#
_cell.length_a   1.000
_cell.length_b   1.000
_cell.length_c   1.000
_cell.angle_alpha   90.00
_cell.angle_beta   90.00
_cell.angle_gamma   90.00
#
_symmetry.space_group_name_H-M   'P 1'
#
loop_
_entity.id
_entity.type
_entity.pdbx_description
1 polymer ?
#
loop_
_entity_poly.entity_id
_entity_poly.type
_entity_poly.pdbx_seq_one_letter_code
_entity_poly.pdbx_strand_id
1 'polypeptide(L)'
;MKRNKLLLSFGSLSVFSAIPFIAAKCDDTSEKDNKNPINPGNPGDTTENQVVKVELDKLSDKVKQELNKLAKDGVTKAQVVTALKTEKGLENLTESDLAKVEFKNNKLTIEANNESKLVLGTYEYSAQKQTPDVVIDLSKVQVNGETKKLLKAEAKEKPDKAKVLAALKKDNNFAKLTESDFEVSFKDSTLTVKAAPNSKVIKGELSISSKTELDNITLTEEVKKGLQTETTKSQLKTEDIVSVLKKLLELKDLDSKDVEIKKESNKLTIAAKGTSAKFTGTLNFVFKVMLNMVMTEDIKKELQSEAKYKPNTSNVVNILKKIPGLVTLKTDDVKVEFDTGKLVISASETSDLIMGTVSIWK
;
A
#
# COMPACT_ATOMS: atom_id res chain seq x y z
N MET A 1 18.19 -56.32 -5.70
CA MET A 1 18.91 -56.12 -4.41
C MET A 1 18.03 -55.32 -3.46
N LYS A 2 18.27 -55.36 -2.13
CA LYS A 2 17.36 -54.80 -1.11
C LYS A 2 17.75 -53.37 -0.71
N ARG A 3 16.77 -52.59 -0.24
CA ARG A 3 16.96 -51.25 0.35
C ARG A 3 17.53 -51.38 1.76
N ASN A 4 18.58 -50.62 2.10
CA ASN A 4 18.92 -50.36 3.51
C ASN A 4 18.33 -49.02 3.94
N LYS A 5 17.56 -49.03 5.04
CA LYS A 5 17.30 -47.85 5.86
C LYS A 5 18.45 -47.74 6.87
N LEU A 6 18.83 -46.53 7.25
CA LEU A 6 19.50 -46.32 8.54
C LEU A 6 18.72 -45.24 9.31
N LEU A 7 18.13 -45.65 10.43
CA LEU A 7 17.53 -44.77 11.43
C LEU A 7 18.38 -44.91 12.68
N LEU A 8 18.99 -43.81 13.13
CA LEU A 8 19.60 -43.70 14.45
C LEU A 8 19.20 -42.36 15.06
N SER A 9 18.15 -42.39 15.87
CA SER A 9 17.73 -41.32 16.75
C SER A 9 18.10 -41.68 18.19
N PHE A 10 18.95 -40.91 18.85
CA PHE A 10 19.08 -40.86 20.32
C PHE A 10 19.84 -39.59 20.73
N GLY A 11 19.64 -39.11 21.96
CA GLY A 11 20.58 -38.18 22.61
C GLY A 11 20.21 -36.70 22.61
N SER A 12 18.99 -36.32 22.99
CA SER A 12 18.70 -34.96 23.45
C SER A 12 19.25 -34.76 24.88
N LEU A 13 20.13 -33.77 25.09
CA LEU A 13 20.43 -33.22 26.42
C LEU A 13 20.77 -31.73 26.32
N SER A 14 20.31 -30.95 27.30
CA SER A 14 20.24 -29.48 27.22
C SER A 14 21.21 -28.81 28.20
N VAL A 15 21.91 -27.76 27.75
CA VAL A 15 22.47 -26.74 28.66
C VAL A 15 22.32 -25.35 28.02
N PHE A 16 21.24 -24.65 28.36
CA PHE A 16 21.19 -23.18 28.24
C PHE A 16 21.73 -22.59 29.54
N SER A 17 22.92 -21.98 29.50
CA SER A 17 23.47 -21.25 30.65
C SER A 17 22.75 -19.91 30.80
N ALA A 18 21.80 -19.83 31.73
CA ALA A 18 21.11 -18.59 32.05
C ALA A 18 22.08 -17.55 32.64
N ILE A 19 22.01 -16.32 32.14
CA ILE A 19 22.74 -15.17 32.69
C ILE A 19 21.87 -14.54 33.80
N PRO A 20 22.33 -14.51 35.07
CA PRO A 20 21.62 -13.79 36.12
C PRO A 20 21.87 -12.29 35.98
N PHE A 21 20.81 -11.51 35.74
CA PHE A 21 20.86 -10.05 35.92
C PHE A 21 20.96 -9.74 37.42
N ILE A 22 22.10 -9.18 37.86
CA ILE A 22 22.23 -8.67 39.22
C ILE A 22 21.56 -7.30 39.30
N ALA A 23 20.45 -7.21 40.03
CA ALA A 23 19.83 -5.95 40.38
C ALA A 23 20.56 -5.31 41.57
N ALA A 24 21.17 -4.14 41.35
CA ALA A 24 21.68 -3.32 42.44
C ALA A 24 20.54 -2.53 43.09
N LYS A 25 20.17 -2.88 44.32
CA LYS A 25 19.39 -2.01 45.22
C LYS A 25 20.32 -1.01 45.91
N CYS A 26 19.89 0.24 46.03
CA CYS A 26 20.47 1.22 46.96
C CYS A 26 19.34 1.96 47.69
N ASP A 27 18.94 1.38 48.82
CA ASP A 27 18.27 2.03 49.95
C ASP A 27 19.34 2.08 51.07
N ASP A 28 19.49 3.08 51.96
CA ASP A 28 18.75 4.34 52.11
C ASP A 28 19.56 5.44 52.88
N THR A 29 19.00 6.65 52.94
CA THR A 29 19.36 7.92 53.62
C THR A 29 20.35 8.00 54.81
N SER A 30 20.97 9.18 54.98
CA SER A 30 20.84 9.94 56.25
C SER A 30 20.89 11.47 56.06
N GLU A 31 20.28 12.20 57.02
CA GLU A 31 19.97 13.65 57.08
C GLU A 31 21.23 14.58 57.11
N LYS A 32 21.23 15.92 56.94
CA LYS A 32 20.23 17.04 56.99
C LYS A 32 20.90 18.32 56.37
N ASP A 33 20.39 19.56 56.25
CA ASP A 33 19.19 20.29 56.69
C ASP A 33 18.91 21.61 55.88
N ASN A 34 17.72 22.21 56.05
CA ASN A 34 17.35 23.65 55.98
C ASN A 34 17.93 24.64 54.92
N LYS A 35 17.14 24.95 53.88
CA LYS A 35 16.42 26.25 53.71
C LYS A 35 15.47 26.27 52.49
N ASN A 36 14.42 27.09 52.55
CA ASN A 36 13.35 27.21 51.54
C ASN A 36 13.39 28.59 50.83
N PRO A 37 12.54 28.93 49.84
CA PRO A 37 12.96 28.92 48.43
C PRO A 37 12.94 30.30 47.75
N ILE A 38 13.60 30.42 46.61
CA ILE A 38 13.44 31.54 45.65
C ILE A 38 13.29 30.97 44.25
N ASN A 39 12.31 31.47 43.49
CA ASN A 39 12.09 31.17 42.08
C ASN A 39 11.96 32.52 41.35
N PRO A 40 12.83 32.80 40.35
CA PRO A 40 12.27 33.09 39.03
C PRO A 40 13.16 32.69 37.83
N GLY A 41 12.51 32.48 36.68
CA GLY A 41 13.12 32.64 35.35
C GLY A 41 13.35 31.34 34.57
N ASN A 42 12.58 31.15 33.49
CA ASN A 42 12.71 30.00 32.59
C ASN A 42 12.51 30.41 31.11
N PRO A 43 13.54 30.30 30.25
CA PRO A 43 13.38 30.40 28.79
C PRO A 43 14.18 29.35 27.98
N GLY A 44 13.49 28.54 27.15
CA GLY A 44 14.08 27.65 26.14
C GLY A 44 14.59 26.31 26.70
N ASP A 45 13.99 25.13 26.48
CA ASP A 45 13.33 24.49 25.32
C ASP A 45 14.29 23.94 24.24
N THR A 46 14.42 22.61 24.17
CA THR A 46 14.02 21.77 23.01
C THR A 46 14.55 20.33 23.14
N THR A 47 13.64 19.35 23.23
CA THR A 47 13.47 18.23 22.28
C THR A 47 12.49 17.20 22.87
N GLU A 48 11.20 17.53 22.90
CA GLU A 48 10.19 16.46 22.94
C GLU A 48 10.13 15.77 21.58
N ASN A 49 10.02 14.43 21.57
CA ASN A 49 9.68 13.71 20.35
C ASN A 49 8.27 14.13 19.90
N GLN A 50 8.18 14.89 18.81
CA GLN A 50 6.89 15.24 18.22
C GLN A 50 6.16 13.97 17.76
N VAL A 51 5.21 13.52 18.55
CA VAL A 51 4.26 12.48 18.17
C VAL A 51 3.37 13.08 17.08
N VAL A 52 3.67 12.75 15.82
CA VAL A 52 2.92 13.22 14.65
C VAL A 52 1.53 12.59 14.69
N LYS A 53 0.55 13.34 15.20
CA LYS A 53 -0.87 12.99 15.18
C LYS A 53 -1.37 12.93 13.74
N VAL A 54 -2.29 12.03 13.45
CA VAL A 54 -2.96 11.95 12.14
C VAL A 54 -4.06 13.01 12.07
N GLU A 55 -4.00 13.87 11.06
CA GLU A 55 -5.01 14.89 10.84
C GLU A 55 -6.24 14.27 10.12
N LEU A 56 -7.43 14.46 10.68
CA LEU A 56 -8.65 13.78 10.20
C LEU A 56 -9.09 14.21 8.79
N ASP A 57 -8.66 15.37 8.28
CA ASP A 57 -8.87 15.82 6.90
C ASP A 57 -7.91 15.14 5.90
N LYS A 58 -6.72 14.72 6.36
CA LYS A 58 -5.62 14.15 5.55
C LYS A 58 -5.58 12.62 5.52
N LEU A 59 -6.59 11.95 6.09
CA LEU A 59 -6.81 10.50 5.96
C LEU A 59 -6.74 10.02 4.49
N SER A 60 -6.36 8.77 4.27
CA SER A 60 -6.30 8.16 2.94
C SER A 60 -7.69 8.02 2.30
N ASP A 61 -7.74 8.03 0.97
CA ASP A 61 -9.01 7.95 0.22
C ASP A 61 -9.80 6.66 0.53
N LYS A 62 -9.10 5.57 0.88
CA LYS A 62 -9.72 4.32 1.33
C LYS A 62 -10.49 4.51 2.64
N VAL A 63 -9.87 5.13 3.64
CA VAL A 63 -10.51 5.38 4.95
C VAL A 63 -11.65 6.39 4.79
N LYS A 64 -11.45 7.45 4.01
CA LYS A 64 -12.51 8.41 3.63
C LYS A 64 -13.71 7.70 2.97
N GLN A 65 -13.46 6.76 2.05
CA GLN A 65 -14.54 5.97 1.43
C GLN A 65 -15.29 5.07 2.42
N GLU A 66 -14.63 4.50 3.43
CA GLU A 66 -15.34 3.75 4.48
C GLU A 66 -16.16 4.67 5.39
N LEU A 67 -15.61 5.81 5.82
CA LEU A 67 -16.34 6.82 6.61
C LEU A 67 -17.58 7.33 5.87
N ASN A 68 -17.50 7.54 4.55
CA ASN A 68 -18.62 8.01 3.74
C ASN A 68 -19.80 7.00 3.69
N LYS A 69 -19.55 5.70 3.87
CA LYS A 69 -20.62 4.67 4.01
C LYS A 69 -21.31 4.73 5.37
N LEU A 70 -20.69 5.35 6.38
CA LEU A 70 -21.24 5.56 7.71
C LEU A 70 -22.07 6.86 7.81
N ALA A 71 -22.13 7.67 6.74
CA ALA A 71 -22.84 8.94 6.71
C ALA A 71 -24.37 8.75 6.61
N LYS A 72 -24.98 8.35 7.74
CA LYS A 72 -26.42 8.09 7.90
C LYS A 72 -26.87 8.38 9.32
N ASP A 73 -28.17 8.60 9.50
CA ASP A 73 -28.79 8.78 10.81
C ASP A 73 -28.51 7.55 11.71
N GLY A 74 -28.09 7.78 12.96
CA GLY A 74 -27.74 6.72 13.90
C GLY A 74 -26.33 6.13 13.78
N VAL A 75 -25.40 6.79 13.09
CA VAL A 75 -23.96 6.44 13.11
C VAL A 75 -23.39 6.48 14.54
N THR A 76 -22.52 5.51 14.88
CA THR A 76 -21.92 5.41 16.23
C THR A 76 -20.41 5.64 16.22
N LYS A 77 -19.85 6.08 17.38
CA LYS A 77 -18.40 6.21 17.57
C LYS A 77 -17.66 4.90 17.31
N ALA A 78 -18.17 3.76 17.80
CA ALA A 78 -17.64 2.42 17.52
C ALA A 78 -17.43 2.13 16.02
N GLN A 79 -18.42 2.48 15.17
CA GLN A 79 -18.34 2.27 13.72
C GLN A 79 -17.25 3.14 13.09
N VAL A 80 -17.18 4.41 13.48
CA VAL A 80 -16.17 5.36 12.99
C VAL A 80 -14.76 4.95 13.42
N VAL A 81 -14.56 4.57 14.69
CA VAL A 81 -13.27 4.06 15.20
C VAL A 81 -12.83 2.80 14.43
N THR A 82 -13.76 1.91 14.11
CA THR A 82 -13.47 0.69 13.32
C THR A 82 -12.97 1.04 11.90
N ALA A 83 -13.53 2.06 11.25
CA ALA A 83 -13.03 2.53 9.96
C ALA A 83 -11.66 3.23 10.08
N LEU A 84 -11.51 4.14 11.06
CA LEU A 84 -10.27 4.89 11.29
C LEU A 84 -9.09 3.99 11.65
N LYS A 85 -9.30 2.88 12.37
CA LYS A 85 -8.27 1.86 12.66
C LYS A 85 -7.65 1.18 11.42
N THR A 86 -8.20 1.41 10.23
CA THR A 86 -7.60 0.96 8.96
C THR A 86 -6.63 1.97 8.35
N GLU A 87 -6.48 3.15 8.94
CA GLU A 87 -5.41 4.10 8.66
C GLU A 87 -4.14 3.74 9.44
N LYS A 88 -2.97 3.95 8.82
CA LYS A 88 -1.68 3.65 9.45
C LYS A 88 -1.40 4.61 10.61
N GLY A 89 -1.09 4.09 11.79
CA GLY A 89 -0.85 4.85 13.01
C GLY A 89 -2.10 5.06 13.89
N LEU A 90 -3.28 4.61 13.45
CA LEU A 90 -4.54 4.69 14.21
C LEU A 90 -5.01 3.33 14.75
N GLU A 91 -4.15 2.29 14.72
CA GLU A 91 -4.49 0.92 15.11
C GLU A 91 -5.01 0.85 16.55
N ASN A 92 -4.48 1.70 17.44
CA ASN A 92 -4.81 1.80 18.85
C ASN A 92 -5.92 2.81 19.20
N LEU A 93 -6.54 3.47 18.21
CA LEU A 93 -7.57 4.50 18.42
C LEU A 93 -8.77 3.98 19.26
N THR A 94 -9.34 4.85 20.10
CA THR A 94 -10.49 4.56 20.97
C THR A 94 -11.64 5.54 20.75
N GLU A 95 -12.83 5.27 21.31
CA GLU A 95 -13.96 6.21 21.24
C GLU A 95 -13.72 7.50 22.05
N SER A 96 -12.82 7.45 23.04
CA SER A 96 -12.33 8.61 23.81
C SER A 96 -11.42 9.54 23.02
N ASP A 97 -10.78 9.06 21.94
CA ASP A 97 -9.98 9.90 21.03
C ASP A 97 -10.84 10.78 20.11
N LEU A 98 -12.16 10.56 20.07
CA LEU A 98 -13.11 11.34 19.28
C LEU A 98 -13.98 12.16 20.25
N ALA A 99 -13.94 13.49 20.17
CA ALA A 99 -14.89 14.34 20.88
C ALA A 99 -16.32 14.05 20.38
N LYS A 100 -16.49 14.10 19.06
CA LYS A 100 -17.80 14.12 18.40
C LYS A 100 -17.84 13.16 17.21
N VAL A 101 -18.97 12.47 17.08
CA VAL A 101 -19.39 11.78 15.86
C VAL A 101 -20.88 12.05 15.73
N GLU A 102 -21.29 12.79 14.71
CA GLU A 102 -22.71 13.00 14.38
C GLU A 102 -22.96 12.91 12.89
N PHE A 103 -24.16 12.49 12.51
CA PHE A 103 -24.72 12.75 11.19
C PHE A 103 -25.92 13.68 11.36
N LYS A 104 -25.80 14.91 10.86
CA LYS A 104 -26.83 15.96 11.01
C LYS A 104 -26.80 16.90 9.82
N ASN A 105 -27.97 17.38 9.39
CA ASN A 105 -28.10 18.20 8.17
C ASN A 105 -27.45 17.55 6.93
N ASN A 106 -27.43 16.21 6.89
CA ASN A 106 -26.80 15.38 5.86
C ASN A 106 -25.26 15.44 5.84
N LYS A 107 -24.66 15.93 6.91
CA LYS A 107 -23.22 16.04 7.10
C LYS A 107 -22.79 15.05 8.18
N LEU A 108 -21.86 14.16 7.84
CA LEU A 108 -21.08 13.40 8.81
C LEU A 108 -19.96 14.32 9.31
N THR A 109 -19.95 14.61 10.60
CA THR A 109 -18.88 15.36 11.27
C THR A 109 -18.25 14.47 12.33
N ILE A 110 -16.94 14.27 12.22
CA ILE A 110 -16.11 13.51 13.16
C ILE A 110 -15.02 14.45 13.66
N GLU A 111 -14.96 14.66 14.97
CA GLU A 111 -14.11 15.66 15.61
C GLU A 111 -13.16 14.94 16.57
N ALA A 112 -11.85 15.16 16.43
CA ALA A 112 -10.86 14.63 17.36
C ALA A 112 -11.08 15.21 18.76
N ASN A 113 -10.81 14.41 19.80
CA ASN A 113 -10.65 14.94 21.14
C ASN A 113 -9.31 15.70 21.21
N ASN A 114 -9.32 16.93 21.72
CA ASN A 114 -8.12 17.75 21.89
C ASN A 114 -7.03 17.04 22.73
N GLU A 115 -7.46 16.18 23.67
CA GLU A 115 -6.58 15.36 24.51
C GLU A 115 -6.02 14.12 23.81
N SER A 116 -6.53 13.74 22.63
CA SER A 116 -6.04 12.57 21.88
C SER A 116 -4.56 12.72 21.55
N LYS A 117 -3.80 11.64 21.73
CA LYS A 117 -2.40 11.55 21.33
C LYS A 117 -2.21 10.99 19.91
N LEU A 118 -3.31 10.61 19.24
CA LEU A 118 -3.30 9.90 17.96
C LEU A 118 -3.90 10.72 16.80
N VAL A 119 -4.96 11.49 17.06
CA VAL A 119 -5.69 12.26 16.02
C VAL A 119 -5.78 13.75 16.35
N LEU A 120 -5.94 14.58 15.33
CA LEU A 120 -6.33 15.99 15.47
C LEU A 120 -7.27 16.46 14.35
N GLY A 121 -7.90 17.61 14.56
CA GLY A 121 -8.78 18.26 13.58
C GLY A 121 -10.15 17.60 13.44
N THR A 122 -10.78 17.81 12.29
CA THR A 122 -12.16 17.41 12.02
C THR A 122 -12.27 16.80 10.62
N TYR A 123 -12.86 15.61 10.51
CA TYR A 123 -13.33 15.09 9.22
C TYR A 123 -14.77 15.51 8.99
N GLU A 124 -15.05 16.04 7.81
CA GLU A 124 -16.38 16.47 7.40
C GLU A 124 -16.75 15.92 6.03
N TYR A 125 -17.85 15.18 5.96
CA TYR A 125 -18.42 14.68 4.70
C TYR A 125 -19.90 15.05 4.60
N SER A 126 -20.19 16.01 3.72
CA SER A 126 -21.56 16.29 3.29
C SER A 126 -22.05 15.19 2.35
N ALA A 127 -22.78 14.21 2.89
CA ALA A 127 -23.54 13.28 2.07
C ALA A 127 -24.59 14.07 1.28
N GLN A 128 -24.65 13.85 -0.04
CA GLN A 128 -25.66 14.51 -0.88
C GLN A 128 -27.06 13.93 -0.60
N LYS A 129 -27.75 14.42 0.44
CA LYS A 129 -29.21 14.45 0.40
C LYS A 129 -29.62 15.60 -0.50
N GLN A 130 -29.70 15.31 -1.79
CA GLN A 130 -30.36 16.21 -2.72
C GLN A 130 -31.79 16.45 -2.24
N THR A 131 -32.22 17.71 -2.20
CA THR A 131 -33.65 18.03 -2.06
C THR A 131 -34.40 17.38 -3.22
N PRO A 132 -35.66 16.93 -3.00
CA PRO A 132 -36.34 15.98 -3.90
C PRO A 132 -36.55 16.44 -5.36
N ASP A 133 -36.28 17.71 -5.66
CA ASP A 133 -36.50 18.36 -6.97
C ASP A 133 -35.20 18.75 -7.70
N VAL A 134 -34.02 18.42 -7.15
CA VAL A 134 -32.73 18.71 -7.81
C VAL A 134 -32.46 17.66 -8.89
N VAL A 135 -32.34 18.13 -10.14
CA VAL A 135 -31.95 17.29 -11.28
C VAL A 135 -30.47 16.92 -11.17
N ILE A 136 -30.19 15.64 -10.93
CA ILE A 136 -28.86 15.05 -10.76
C ILE A 136 -28.01 15.30 -12.02
N ASP A 137 -26.88 15.97 -11.87
CA ASP A 137 -25.94 16.20 -12.97
C ASP A 137 -24.96 15.03 -13.08
N LEU A 138 -25.26 14.07 -13.97
CA LEU A 138 -24.48 12.83 -14.15
C LEU A 138 -22.99 13.11 -14.43
N SER A 139 -22.68 14.23 -15.08
CA SER A 139 -21.30 14.65 -15.37
C SER A 139 -20.47 15.01 -14.13
N LYS A 140 -21.13 15.13 -12.96
CA LYS A 140 -20.55 15.55 -11.67
C LYS A 140 -20.77 14.54 -10.55
N VAL A 141 -21.46 13.43 -10.80
CA VAL A 141 -21.67 12.38 -9.78
C VAL A 141 -20.45 11.48 -9.68
N GLN A 142 -19.89 11.39 -8.48
CA GLN A 142 -19.00 10.28 -8.12
C GLN A 142 -19.86 9.09 -7.67
N VAL A 143 -19.97 8.06 -8.50
CA VAL A 143 -20.67 6.82 -8.13
C VAL A 143 -19.87 6.03 -7.09
N ASN A 144 -20.56 5.48 -6.09
CA ASN A 144 -19.90 4.65 -5.07
C ASN A 144 -19.26 3.37 -5.65
N GLY A 145 -18.33 2.76 -4.91
CA GLY A 145 -17.51 1.64 -5.40
C GLY A 145 -18.30 0.38 -5.77
N GLU A 146 -19.41 0.08 -5.09
CA GLU A 146 -20.30 -1.04 -5.45
C GLU A 146 -20.99 -0.75 -6.78
N THR A 147 -21.52 0.46 -6.93
CA THR A 147 -22.16 0.96 -8.15
C THR A 147 -21.19 0.95 -9.33
N LYS A 148 -19.95 1.48 -9.17
CA LYS A 148 -18.89 1.42 -10.20
C LYS A 148 -18.59 -0.03 -10.62
N LYS A 149 -18.52 -0.97 -9.67
CA LYS A 149 -18.26 -2.39 -9.95
C LYS A 149 -19.40 -3.05 -10.73
N LEU A 150 -20.65 -2.82 -10.34
CA LEU A 150 -21.82 -3.37 -11.03
C LEU A 150 -21.99 -2.77 -12.43
N LEU A 151 -21.76 -1.46 -12.60
CA LEU A 151 -21.77 -0.81 -13.91
C LEU A 151 -20.65 -1.33 -14.83
N LYS A 152 -19.43 -1.56 -14.31
CA LYS A 152 -18.36 -2.20 -15.10
C LYS A 152 -18.73 -3.62 -15.56
N ALA A 153 -19.43 -4.39 -14.74
CA ALA A 153 -19.88 -5.75 -15.13
C ALA A 153 -20.97 -5.74 -16.24
N GLU A 154 -21.71 -4.63 -16.35
CA GLU A 154 -22.75 -4.44 -17.37
C GLU A 154 -22.26 -3.65 -18.61
N ALA A 155 -21.00 -3.20 -18.59
CA ALA A 155 -20.35 -2.46 -19.67
C ALA A 155 -19.87 -3.41 -20.80
N LYS A 156 -20.82 -3.87 -21.61
CA LYS A 156 -20.67 -4.79 -22.75
C LYS A 156 -21.47 -4.30 -23.96
N GLU A 157 -21.27 -4.88 -25.15
CA GLU A 157 -21.89 -4.45 -26.42
C GLU A 157 -23.40 -4.18 -26.39
N LYS A 158 -24.14 -4.92 -25.56
CA LYS A 158 -25.57 -4.73 -25.33
C LYS A 158 -25.83 -4.63 -23.82
N PRO A 159 -25.78 -3.41 -23.24
CA PRO A 159 -26.09 -3.20 -21.83
C PRO A 159 -27.57 -3.47 -21.56
N ASP A 160 -27.83 -4.28 -20.55
CA ASP A 160 -29.14 -4.54 -19.98
C ASP A 160 -29.55 -3.34 -19.12
N LYS A 161 -30.52 -2.57 -19.63
CA LYS A 161 -30.98 -1.31 -19.02
C LYS A 161 -31.54 -1.51 -17.61
N ALA A 162 -32.21 -2.63 -17.35
CA ALA A 162 -32.74 -2.96 -16.03
C ALA A 162 -31.61 -3.29 -15.04
N LYS A 163 -30.55 -3.98 -15.49
CA LYS A 163 -29.33 -4.20 -14.67
C LYS A 163 -28.56 -2.91 -14.42
N VAL A 164 -28.48 -1.99 -15.39
CA VAL A 164 -27.90 -0.65 -15.18
C VAL A 164 -28.73 0.14 -14.15
N LEU A 165 -30.06 0.10 -14.21
CA LEU A 165 -30.91 0.72 -13.18
C LEU A 165 -30.70 0.10 -11.78
N ALA A 166 -30.64 -1.23 -11.70
CA ALA A 166 -30.41 -1.95 -10.45
C ALA A 166 -29.01 -1.65 -9.85
N ALA A 167 -28.00 -1.46 -10.70
CA ALA A 167 -26.67 -1.01 -10.31
C ALA A 167 -26.69 0.43 -9.77
N LEU A 168 -27.28 1.37 -10.52
CA LEU A 168 -27.41 2.78 -10.10
C LEU A 168 -28.16 2.92 -8.77
N LYS A 169 -29.21 2.11 -8.55
CA LYS A 169 -29.96 2.08 -7.28
C LYS A 169 -29.21 1.49 -6.08
N LYS A 170 -27.94 1.06 -6.23
CA LYS A 170 -27.03 0.86 -5.08
C LYS A 170 -26.41 2.17 -4.58
N ASP A 171 -26.64 3.28 -5.28
CA ASP A 171 -26.39 4.62 -4.78
C ASP A 171 -27.72 5.33 -4.48
N ASN A 172 -27.88 5.80 -3.24
CA ASN A 172 -29.12 6.42 -2.78
C ASN A 172 -29.50 7.68 -3.58
N ASN A 173 -28.53 8.33 -4.23
CA ASN A 173 -28.79 9.44 -5.15
C ASN A 173 -29.77 9.04 -6.29
N PHE A 174 -29.70 7.80 -6.78
CA PHE A 174 -30.55 7.30 -7.87
C PHE A 174 -31.80 6.54 -7.41
N ALA A 175 -32.18 6.61 -6.13
CA ALA A 175 -33.32 5.86 -5.60
C ALA A 175 -34.64 6.14 -6.37
N LYS A 176 -34.86 7.38 -6.81
CA LYS A 176 -36.03 7.80 -7.62
C LYS A 176 -35.96 7.37 -9.10
N LEU A 177 -34.81 6.95 -9.62
CA LEU A 177 -34.58 6.77 -11.05
C LEU A 177 -35.49 5.69 -11.65
N THR A 178 -35.92 5.88 -12.90
CA THR A 178 -36.72 4.93 -13.68
C THR A 178 -36.05 4.61 -15.01
N GLU A 179 -36.44 3.54 -15.69
CA GLU A 179 -35.92 3.27 -17.04
C GLU A 179 -36.34 4.31 -18.07
N SER A 180 -37.37 5.12 -17.81
CA SER A 180 -37.74 6.28 -18.63
C SER A 180 -36.77 7.47 -18.51
N ASP A 181 -35.93 7.52 -17.47
CA ASP A 181 -35.07 8.68 -17.22
C ASP A 181 -33.76 8.70 -18.03
N PHE A 182 -33.31 7.55 -18.56
CA PHE A 182 -32.00 7.44 -19.20
C PHE A 182 -32.01 6.56 -20.45
N GLU A 183 -30.95 6.68 -21.25
CA GLU A 183 -30.53 5.77 -22.30
C GLU A 183 -29.20 5.11 -21.90
N VAL A 184 -28.95 3.91 -22.42
CA VAL A 184 -27.66 3.20 -22.24
C VAL A 184 -27.07 2.88 -23.59
N SER A 185 -25.77 3.11 -23.73
CA SER A 185 -24.99 2.69 -24.89
C SER A 185 -23.62 2.19 -24.46
N PHE A 186 -23.00 1.37 -25.29
CA PHE A 186 -21.63 0.92 -25.10
C PHE A 186 -20.83 1.12 -26.38
N LYS A 187 -19.72 1.85 -26.28
CA LYS A 187 -18.83 2.16 -27.40
C LYS A 187 -17.41 2.35 -26.88
N ASP A 188 -16.40 1.97 -27.66
CA ASP A 188 -14.97 2.21 -27.37
C ASP A 188 -14.55 1.81 -25.93
N SER A 189 -15.06 0.66 -25.46
CA SER A 189 -14.88 0.13 -24.09
C SER A 189 -15.36 1.05 -22.97
N THR A 190 -16.44 1.79 -23.23
CA THR A 190 -17.12 2.69 -22.28
C THR A 190 -18.62 2.44 -22.32
N LEU A 191 -19.23 2.19 -21.15
CA LEU A 191 -20.67 2.27 -20.92
C LEU A 191 -21.03 3.72 -20.65
N THR A 192 -21.92 4.30 -21.46
CA THR A 192 -22.46 5.63 -21.23
C THR A 192 -23.92 5.52 -20.80
N VAL A 193 -24.22 6.05 -19.61
CA VAL A 193 -25.57 6.30 -19.11
C VAL A 193 -25.88 7.76 -19.38
N LYS A 194 -26.83 8.03 -20.27
CA LYS A 194 -27.17 9.40 -20.70
C LYS A 194 -28.59 9.74 -20.27
N ALA A 195 -28.83 10.94 -19.76
CA ALA A 195 -30.19 11.38 -19.42
C ALA A 195 -31.08 11.45 -20.67
N ALA A 196 -32.30 10.92 -20.56
CA ALA A 196 -33.32 11.01 -21.60
C ALA A 196 -33.80 12.47 -21.75
N PRO A 197 -34.20 12.92 -22.96
CA PRO A 197 -34.54 14.33 -23.22
C PRO A 197 -35.66 14.92 -22.36
N ASN A 198 -36.48 14.06 -21.73
CA ASN A 198 -37.63 14.41 -20.90
C ASN A 198 -37.47 14.02 -19.42
N SER A 199 -36.29 13.55 -18.98
CA SER A 199 -36.08 13.23 -17.56
C SER A 199 -36.19 14.48 -16.69
N LYS A 200 -36.81 14.31 -15.52
CA LYS A 200 -36.89 15.31 -14.45
C LYS A 200 -36.00 14.95 -13.25
N VAL A 201 -35.22 13.88 -13.36
CA VAL A 201 -34.43 13.29 -12.27
C VAL A 201 -32.93 13.41 -12.53
N ILE A 202 -32.50 13.28 -13.78
CA ILE A 202 -31.08 13.35 -14.19
C ILE A 202 -30.88 14.24 -15.42
N LYS A 203 -29.66 14.75 -15.60
CA LYS A 203 -29.18 15.46 -16.79
C LYS A 203 -27.72 15.09 -17.09
N GLY A 204 -27.26 15.35 -18.32
CA GLY A 204 -25.91 15.04 -18.75
C GLY A 204 -25.69 13.53 -18.97
N GLU A 205 -24.45 13.08 -18.80
CA GLU A 205 -24.05 11.69 -18.98
C GLU A 205 -23.01 11.24 -17.95
N LEU A 206 -23.02 9.94 -17.63
CA LEU A 206 -22.07 9.23 -16.79
C LEU A 206 -21.40 8.15 -17.65
N SER A 207 -20.07 8.20 -17.75
CA SER A 207 -19.28 7.29 -18.57
C SER A 207 -18.39 6.40 -17.72
N ILE A 208 -18.57 5.08 -17.84
CA ILE A 208 -17.86 4.04 -17.07
C ILE A 208 -17.04 3.19 -18.04
N SER A 209 -15.71 3.29 -17.96
CA SER A 209 -14.83 2.43 -18.75
C SER A 209 -14.92 0.98 -18.27
N SER A 210 -15.12 0.03 -19.20
CA SER A 210 -15.05 -1.41 -18.92
C SER A 210 -13.63 -1.93 -18.77
N LYS A 211 -12.61 -1.12 -19.11
CA LYS A 211 -11.20 -1.53 -19.08
C LYS A 211 -10.74 -1.88 -17.66
N THR A 212 -9.88 -2.89 -17.57
CA THR A 212 -9.16 -3.24 -16.33
C THR A 212 -8.08 -2.19 -16.06
N GLU A 213 -8.12 -1.60 -14.87
CA GLU A 213 -7.17 -0.58 -14.39
C GLU A 213 -5.96 -1.29 -13.77
N LEU A 214 -4.82 -1.31 -14.46
CA LEU A 214 -3.62 -2.09 -14.07
C LEU A 214 -3.02 -1.65 -12.72
N ASP A 215 -3.21 -0.39 -12.34
CA ASP A 215 -2.71 0.22 -11.11
C ASP A 215 -3.35 -0.40 -9.85
N ASN A 216 -4.54 -0.99 -9.99
CA ASN A 216 -5.29 -1.63 -8.91
C ASN A 216 -4.96 -3.13 -8.75
N ILE A 217 -4.15 -3.72 -9.62
CA ILE A 217 -3.88 -5.17 -9.64
C ILE A 217 -2.96 -5.57 -8.49
N THR A 218 -3.47 -6.40 -7.58
CA THR A 218 -2.68 -6.99 -6.49
C THR A 218 -1.94 -8.24 -6.98
N LEU A 219 -0.61 -8.22 -6.93
CA LEU A 219 0.24 -9.35 -7.31
C LEU A 219 0.29 -10.43 -6.22
N THR A 220 -0.01 -11.68 -6.59
CA THR A 220 0.18 -12.85 -5.72
C THR A 220 1.65 -13.25 -5.62
N GLU A 221 2.02 -13.98 -4.56
CA GLU A 221 3.40 -14.45 -4.36
C GLU A 221 3.94 -15.34 -5.49
N GLU A 222 3.08 -16.12 -6.14
CA GLU A 222 3.46 -16.91 -7.31
C GLU A 222 3.83 -16.00 -8.50
N VAL A 223 3.04 -14.95 -8.73
CA VAL A 223 3.28 -13.98 -9.81
C VAL A 223 4.51 -13.14 -9.52
N LYS A 224 4.71 -12.66 -8.27
CA LYS A 224 5.95 -11.98 -7.87
C LYS A 224 7.18 -12.85 -8.11
N LYS A 225 7.15 -14.14 -7.75
CA LYS A 225 8.25 -15.09 -8.00
C LYS A 225 8.48 -15.36 -9.48
N GLY A 226 7.42 -15.42 -10.29
CA GLY A 226 7.53 -15.46 -11.74
C GLY A 226 8.23 -14.22 -12.29
N LEU A 227 7.74 -13.02 -11.96
CA LEU A 227 8.31 -11.76 -12.43
C LEU A 227 9.76 -11.56 -11.95
N GLN A 228 10.11 -11.99 -10.75
CA GLN A 228 11.49 -12.02 -10.23
C GLN A 228 12.41 -12.94 -11.07
N THR A 229 11.89 -14.07 -11.56
CA THR A 229 12.63 -15.01 -12.42
C THR A 229 12.79 -14.47 -13.84
N GLU A 230 11.79 -13.76 -14.35
CA GLU A 230 11.84 -13.13 -15.67
C GLU A 230 12.75 -11.91 -15.71
N THR A 231 12.74 -11.09 -14.65
CA THR A 231 13.57 -9.88 -14.55
C THR A 231 15.06 -10.17 -14.36
N THR A 232 15.48 -11.37 -13.95
CA THR A 232 16.89 -11.79 -13.90
C THR A 232 17.41 -12.39 -15.23
N LYS A 233 16.55 -12.63 -16.23
CA LYS A 233 17.02 -13.05 -17.57
C LYS A 233 17.85 -11.94 -18.24
N SER A 234 18.82 -12.35 -19.05
CA SER A 234 19.68 -11.44 -19.84
C SER A 234 18.92 -10.71 -20.95
N GLN A 235 17.85 -11.32 -21.47
CA GLN A 235 16.87 -10.69 -22.36
C GLN A 235 15.49 -10.80 -21.74
N LEU A 236 14.83 -9.67 -21.55
CA LEU A 236 13.45 -9.58 -21.09
C LEU A 236 12.50 -9.63 -22.29
N LYS A 237 11.49 -10.51 -22.26
CA LYS A 237 10.48 -10.63 -23.31
C LYS A 237 9.10 -10.22 -22.78
N THR A 238 8.32 -9.54 -23.61
CA THR A 238 6.97 -9.08 -23.24
C THR A 238 6.04 -10.28 -23.05
N GLU A 239 6.19 -11.30 -23.88
CA GLU A 239 5.41 -12.53 -23.93
C GLU A 239 5.57 -13.34 -22.63
N ASP A 240 6.81 -13.47 -22.14
CA ASP A 240 7.11 -14.21 -20.92
C ASP A 240 6.49 -13.50 -19.69
N ILE A 241 6.60 -12.17 -19.60
CA ILE A 241 5.96 -11.38 -18.53
C ILE A 241 4.43 -11.45 -18.60
N VAL A 242 3.84 -11.33 -19.79
CA VAL A 242 2.38 -11.46 -19.97
C VAL A 242 1.91 -12.88 -19.59
N SER A 243 2.69 -13.92 -19.90
CA SER A 243 2.42 -15.30 -19.50
C SER A 243 2.42 -15.48 -17.98
N VAL A 244 3.34 -14.82 -17.26
CA VAL A 244 3.34 -14.78 -15.79
C VAL A 244 2.13 -14.01 -15.24
N LEU A 245 1.78 -12.86 -15.81
CA LEU A 245 0.66 -12.03 -15.37
C LEU A 245 -0.71 -12.70 -15.59
N LYS A 246 -0.86 -13.52 -16.65
CA LYS A 246 -2.08 -14.30 -16.96
C LYS A 246 -2.54 -15.26 -15.88
N LYS A 247 -1.69 -15.57 -14.88
CA LYS A 247 -2.06 -16.34 -13.70
C LYS A 247 -3.06 -15.61 -12.79
N LEU A 248 -3.17 -14.28 -12.91
CA LEU A 248 -4.22 -13.50 -12.26
C LEU A 248 -5.49 -13.55 -13.12
N LEU A 249 -6.63 -13.93 -12.53
CA LEU A 249 -7.90 -14.09 -13.23
C LEU A 249 -8.34 -12.80 -13.96
N GLU A 250 -8.03 -11.64 -13.39
CA GLU A 250 -8.29 -10.30 -13.94
C GLU A 250 -7.42 -9.95 -15.16
N LEU A 251 -6.29 -10.65 -15.34
CA LEU A 251 -5.33 -10.48 -16.44
C LEU A 251 -5.25 -11.69 -17.39
N LYS A 252 -6.13 -12.69 -17.24
CA LYS A 252 -6.21 -13.87 -18.14
C LYS A 252 -6.25 -13.50 -19.63
N ASP A 253 -6.87 -12.35 -19.90
CA ASP A 253 -7.20 -11.78 -21.21
C ASP A 253 -6.14 -10.81 -21.77
N LEU A 254 -5.03 -10.63 -21.05
CA LEU A 254 -3.90 -9.76 -21.39
C LEU A 254 -3.13 -10.27 -22.62
N ASP A 255 -2.45 -9.39 -23.34
CA ASP A 255 -1.69 -9.73 -24.55
C ASP A 255 -0.48 -8.80 -24.70
N SER A 256 0.61 -9.23 -25.35
CA SER A 256 1.78 -8.36 -25.54
C SER A 256 1.51 -7.20 -26.49
N LYS A 257 0.46 -7.27 -27.33
CA LYS A 257 -0.04 -6.11 -28.08
C LYS A 257 -0.70 -5.05 -27.20
N ASP A 258 -1.25 -5.41 -26.04
CA ASP A 258 -2.01 -4.53 -25.14
C ASP A 258 -1.12 -3.74 -24.16
N VAL A 259 0.12 -4.17 -23.90
CA VAL A 259 1.05 -3.52 -22.94
C VAL A 259 2.40 -3.14 -23.54
N GLU A 260 3.01 -2.09 -23.00
CA GLU A 260 4.43 -1.77 -23.13
C GLU A 260 5.13 -2.11 -21.81
N ILE A 261 6.33 -2.70 -21.87
CA ILE A 261 7.07 -3.15 -20.69
C ILE A 261 8.47 -2.51 -20.67
N LYS A 262 8.81 -1.89 -19.55
CA LYS A 262 10.09 -1.20 -19.31
C LYS A 262 10.73 -1.71 -18.02
N LYS A 263 12.03 -2.00 -18.05
CA LYS A 263 12.83 -2.43 -16.91
C LYS A 263 13.92 -1.38 -16.66
N GLU A 264 13.84 -0.72 -15.52
CA GLU A 264 14.71 0.39 -15.13
C GLU A 264 15.28 0.11 -13.73
N SER A 265 16.59 -0.07 -13.63
CA SER A 265 17.25 -0.48 -12.38
C SER A 265 16.62 -1.75 -11.75
N ASN A 266 15.96 -1.62 -10.60
CA ASN A 266 15.25 -2.68 -9.87
C ASN A 266 13.72 -2.66 -10.06
N LYS A 267 13.22 -1.85 -11.00
CA LYS A 267 11.80 -1.63 -11.25
C LYS A 267 11.39 -2.18 -12.62
N LEU A 268 10.31 -2.95 -12.63
CA LEU A 268 9.58 -3.36 -13.83
C LEU A 268 8.26 -2.57 -13.91
N THR A 269 8.04 -1.91 -15.04
CA THR A 269 6.84 -1.11 -15.32
C THR A 269 6.10 -1.75 -16.49
N ILE A 270 4.83 -2.09 -16.29
CA ILE A 270 3.91 -2.65 -17.30
C ILE A 270 2.78 -1.64 -17.50
N ALA A 271 2.89 -0.84 -18.56
CA ALA A 271 1.90 0.18 -18.91
C ALA A 271 0.94 -0.36 -19.97
N ALA A 272 -0.36 -0.14 -19.82
CA ALA A 272 -1.32 -0.39 -20.88
C ALA A 272 -1.09 0.61 -22.04
N LYS A 273 -0.99 0.11 -23.27
CA LYS A 273 -0.93 0.96 -24.46
C LYS A 273 -2.26 1.68 -24.63
N GLY A 274 -2.23 2.94 -25.06
CA GLY A 274 -3.45 3.72 -25.31
C GLY A 274 -4.41 3.09 -26.34
N THR A 275 -3.88 2.24 -27.23
CA THR A 275 -4.63 1.44 -28.21
C THR A 275 -5.27 0.18 -27.64
N SER A 276 -5.01 -0.20 -26.38
CA SER A 276 -5.65 -1.37 -25.76
C SER A 276 -7.15 -1.15 -25.60
N ALA A 277 -7.94 -2.08 -26.13
CA ALA A 277 -9.38 -2.11 -25.90
C ALA A 277 -9.75 -2.61 -24.49
N LYS A 278 -8.85 -3.34 -23.81
CA LYS A 278 -9.14 -4.08 -22.57
C LYS A 278 -8.51 -3.47 -21.30
N PHE A 279 -7.38 -2.79 -21.41
CA PHE A 279 -6.56 -2.37 -20.26
C PHE A 279 -6.27 -0.87 -20.27
N THR A 280 -6.02 -0.31 -19.08
CA THR A 280 -5.61 1.09 -18.88
C THR A 280 -4.67 1.19 -17.68
N GLY A 281 -3.87 2.26 -17.59
CA GLY A 281 -3.01 2.53 -16.44
C GLY A 281 -1.73 1.68 -16.38
N THR A 282 -1.08 1.62 -15.22
CA THR A 282 0.28 1.08 -15.05
C THR A 282 0.44 0.18 -13.82
N LEU A 283 0.78 -1.08 -14.05
CA LEU A 283 1.26 -1.99 -13.02
C LEU A 283 2.77 -1.79 -12.81
N ASN A 284 3.20 -1.65 -11.55
CA ASN A 284 4.61 -1.49 -11.17
C ASN A 284 5.03 -2.64 -10.25
N PHE A 285 6.16 -3.27 -10.53
CA PHE A 285 6.75 -4.33 -9.72
C PHE A 285 8.22 -4.02 -9.42
N VAL A 286 8.57 -3.91 -8.13
CA VAL A 286 9.97 -3.80 -7.68
C VAL A 286 10.48 -5.21 -7.40
N PHE A 287 11.62 -5.57 -8.01
CA PHE A 287 12.25 -6.87 -7.87
C PHE A 287 13.57 -6.77 -7.10
N LYS A 288 13.94 -7.85 -6.40
CA LYS A 288 15.20 -7.92 -5.66
C LYS A 288 16.35 -7.99 -6.65
N VAL A 289 17.37 -7.17 -6.43
CA VAL A 289 18.56 -7.07 -7.29
C VAL A 289 19.52 -8.21 -6.96
N MET A 290 19.90 -8.99 -7.96
CA MET A 290 20.81 -10.12 -7.77
C MET A 290 22.27 -9.62 -7.78
N LEU A 291 22.93 -9.61 -6.61
CA LEU A 291 24.22 -8.91 -6.40
C LEU A 291 25.30 -9.30 -7.41
N ASN A 292 25.45 -10.60 -7.68
CA ASN A 292 26.44 -11.13 -8.63
C ASN A 292 26.18 -10.75 -10.09
N MET A 293 24.96 -10.32 -10.45
CA MET A 293 24.61 -9.90 -11.82
C MET A 293 24.79 -8.40 -12.08
N VAL A 294 24.81 -7.57 -11.03
CA VAL A 294 24.95 -6.10 -11.13
C VAL A 294 26.33 -5.58 -10.75
N MET A 295 27.22 -6.44 -10.26
CA MET A 295 28.53 -6.06 -9.76
C MET A 295 29.53 -5.76 -10.90
N THR A 296 29.71 -4.47 -11.21
CA THR A 296 30.70 -4.00 -12.20
C THR A 296 32.12 -3.99 -11.63
N GLU A 297 33.14 -4.03 -12.49
CA GLU A 297 34.55 -4.08 -12.06
C GLU A 297 34.97 -2.90 -11.20
N ASP A 298 34.43 -1.70 -11.41
CA ASP A 298 34.79 -0.53 -10.61
C ASP A 298 34.21 -0.59 -9.19
N ILE A 299 33.00 -1.13 -9.02
CA ILE A 299 32.44 -1.43 -7.71
C ILE A 299 33.26 -2.54 -7.02
N LYS A 300 33.72 -3.56 -7.75
CA LYS A 300 34.63 -4.58 -7.19
C LYS A 300 35.91 -3.97 -6.66
N LYS A 301 36.58 -3.10 -7.43
CA LYS A 301 37.82 -2.38 -7.03
C LYS A 301 37.60 -1.56 -5.75
N GLU A 302 36.50 -0.81 -5.66
CA GLU A 302 36.18 -0.07 -4.44
C GLU A 302 36.00 -1.00 -3.23
N LEU A 303 35.29 -2.13 -3.41
CA LEU A 303 35.09 -3.14 -2.36
C LEU A 303 36.38 -3.85 -1.93
N GLN A 304 37.45 -3.87 -2.72
CA GLN A 304 38.75 -4.41 -2.28
C GLN A 304 39.33 -3.63 -1.09
N SER A 305 39.00 -2.34 -0.93
CA SER A 305 39.40 -1.56 0.26
C SER A 305 38.72 -2.03 1.56
N GLU A 306 37.65 -2.81 1.46
CA GLU A 306 36.96 -3.48 2.56
C GLU A 306 37.30 -4.98 2.66
N ALA A 307 38.15 -5.53 1.78
CA ALA A 307 38.67 -6.90 1.86
C ALA A 307 39.77 -7.04 2.92
N LYS A 308 39.39 -6.80 4.18
CA LYS A 308 40.25 -6.80 5.37
C LYS A 308 39.61 -7.56 6.52
N TYR A 309 40.43 -7.97 7.47
CA TYR A 309 39.95 -8.55 8.72
C TYR A 309 39.04 -7.55 9.44
N LYS A 310 37.77 -7.92 9.65
CA LYS A 310 36.65 -7.05 10.07
C LYS A 310 36.36 -5.91 9.08
N PRO A 311 35.64 -6.19 7.97
CA PRO A 311 35.13 -5.17 7.05
C PRO A 311 34.15 -4.21 7.74
N ASN A 312 33.99 -3.01 7.18
CA ASN A 312 32.97 -2.06 7.62
C ASN A 312 31.71 -2.19 6.74
N THR A 313 30.64 -2.75 7.30
CA THR A 313 29.34 -2.93 6.62
C THR A 313 28.77 -1.63 6.05
N SER A 314 28.92 -0.51 6.76
CA SER A 314 28.43 0.80 6.29
C SER A 314 29.22 1.29 5.07
N ASN A 315 30.54 1.05 5.03
CA ASN A 315 31.35 1.35 3.84
C ASN A 315 30.93 0.48 2.65
N VAL A 316 30.74 -0.83 2.87
CA VAL A 316 30.25 -1.75 1.84
C VAL A 316 28.88 -1.31 1.29
N VAL A 317 27.94 -0.94 2.16
CA VAL A 317 26.62 -0.41 1.74
C VAL A 317 26.75 0.89 0.96
N ASN A 318 27.61 1.81 1.39
CA ASN A 318 27.83 3.08 0.69
C ASN A 318 28.48 2.90 -0.70
N ILE A 319 29.31 1.87 -0.87
CA ILE A 319 29.85 1.47 -2.18
C ILE A 319 28.74 0.81 -3.04
N LEU A 320 27.96 -0.12 -2.48
CA LEU A 320 26.84 -0.78 -3.17
C LEU A 320 25.75 0.21 -3.63
N LYS A 321 25.50 1.28 -2.88
CA LYS A 321 24.54 2.36 -3.25
C LYS A 321 24.84 3.04 -4.59
N LYS A 322 26.06 2.94 -5.11
CA LYS A 322 26.45 3.43 -6.44
C LYS A 322 25.84 2.60 -7.57
N ILE A 323 25.37 1.38 -7.30
CA ILE A 323 24.68 0.53 -8.27
C ILE A 323 23.24 1.06 -8.45
N PRO A 324 22.78 1.31 -9.69
CA PRO A 324 21.41 1.72 -9.97
C PRO A 324 20.37 0.77 -9.37
N GLY A 325 19.42 1.32 -8.60
CA GLY A 325 18.41 0.55 -7.86
C GLY A 325 18.79 0.19 -6.42
N LEU A 326 20.04 0.38 -6.00
CA LEU A 326 20.49 0.14 -4.61
C LEU A 326 20.62 1.41 -3.76
N VAL A 327 20.20 2.57 -4.26
CA VAL A 327 20.34 3.88 -3.57
C VAL A 327 19.72 3.88 -2.15
N THR A 328 18.64 3.12 -1.95
CA THR A 328 17.89 3.01 -0.69
C THR A 328 18.38 1.89 0.24
N LEU A 329 19.43 1.15 -0.12
CA LEU A 329 19.97 0.01 0.62
C LEU A 329 20.42 0.39 2.05
N LYS A 330 20.21 -0.50 3.02
CA LYS A 330 20.59 -0.32 4.42
C LYS A 330 21.67 -1.31 4.85
N THR A 331 22.24 -1.11 6.04
CA THR A 331 23.07 -2.11 6.72
C THR A 331 22.35 -3.45 6.87
N ASP A 332 21.07 -3.39 7.23
CA ASP A 332 20.28 -4.55 7.63
C ASP A 332 19.82 -5.39 6.41
N ASP A 333 20.00 -4.86 5.19
CA ASP A 333 19.85 -5.60 3.94
C ASP A 333 21.03 -6.54 3.66
N VAL A 334 22.19 -6.34 4.29
CA VAL A 334 23.47 -6.93 3.86
C VAL A 334 24.20 -7.66 5.00
N LYS A 335 24.49 -8.94 4.80
CA LYS A 335 25.47 -9.68 5.61
C LYS A 335 26.85 -9.53 4.97
N VAL A 336 27.83 -9.06 5.75
CA VAL A 336 29.21 -8.78 5.30
C VAL A 336 30.19 -9.52 6.20
N GLU A 337 31.01 -10.37 5.60
CA GLU A 337 31.95 -11.26 6.29
C GLU A 337 33.33 -11.21 5.60
N PHE A 338 34.39 -11.58 6.31
CA PHE A 338 35.72 -11.77 5.70
C PHE A 338 36.30 -13.13 6.09
N ASP A 339 36.42 -14.01 5.10
CA ASP A 339 36.90 -15.38 5.26
C ASP A 339 37.73 -15.83 4.05
N THR A 340 38.67 -16.76 4.25
CA THR A 340 39.61 -17.30 3.24
C THR A 340 40.31 -16.24 2.36
N GLY A 341 40.53 -15.02 2.88
CA GLY A 341 41.15 -13.91 2.14
C GLY A 341 40.18 -13.10 1.26
N LYS A 342 38.87 -13.25 1.44
CA LYS A 342 37.82 -12.64 0.61
C LYS A 342 36.84 -11.85 1.48
N LEU A 343 36.40 -10.72 0.96
CA LEU A 343 35.17 -10.07 1.40
C LEU A 343 33.98 -10.84 0.82
N VAL A 344 33.12 -11.39 1.66
CA VAL A 344 31.87 -12.05 1.27
C VAL A 344 30.71 -11.10 1.59
N ILE A 345 29.88 -10.84 0.59
CA ILE A 345 28.74 -9.93 0.68
C ILE A 345 27.51 -10.71 0.22
N SER A 346 26.49 -10.80 1.08
CA SER A 346 25.25 -11.50 0.78
C SER A 346 24.03 -10.72 1.25
N ALA A 347 22.89 -10.96 0.62
CA ALA A 347 21.61 -10.43 1.11
C ALA A 347 21.26 -11.03 2.47
N SER A 348 20.72 -10.21 3.38
CA SER A 348 20.08 -10.70 4.60
C SER A 348 18.77 -11.43 4.27
N GLU A 349 18.34 -12.32 5.15
CA GLU A 349 17.09 -13.09 4.99
C GLU A 349 15.84 -12.19 4.92
N THR A 350 15.94 -10.97 5.45
CA THR A 350 14.88 -9.96 5.50
C THR A 350 15.03 -8.86 4.44
N SER A 351 16.06 -8.88 3.57
CA SER A 351 16.20 -7.84 2.55
C SER A 351 15.15 -7.99 1.46
N ASP A 352 14.38 -6.92 1.23
CA ASP A 352 13.47 -6.80 0.09
C ASP A 352 14.08 -6.04 -1.11
N LEU A 353 15.34 -5.61 -1.02
CA LEU A 353 16.04 -4.89 -2.09
C LEU A 353 17.04 -5.77 -2.87
N ILE A 354 17.70 -6.73 -2.21
CA ILE A 354 18.75 -7.55 -2.83
C ILE A 354 18.56 -9.06 -2.62
N MET A 355 19.24 -9.85 -3.45
CA MET A 355 19.36 -11.30 -3.28
C MET A 355 20.71 -11.83 -3.79
N GLY A 356 21.06 -13.04 -3.34
CA GLY A 356 22.30 -13.72 -3.72
C GLY A 356 23.54 -13.26 -2.94
N THR A 357 24.69 -13.74 -3.40
CA THR A 357 26.00 -13.58 -2.75
C THR A 357 27.05 -13.23 -3.81
N VAL A 358 28.03 -12.42 -3.42
CA VAL A 358 29.23 -12.07 -4.21
C VAL A 358 30.46 -12.12 -3.31
N SER A 359 31.61 -12.45 -3.89
CA SER A 359 32.88 -12.53 -3.17
C SER A 359 33.94 -11.71 -3.90
N ILE A 360 34.61 -10.83 -3.16
CA ILE A 360 35.70 -9.97 -3.66
C ILE A 360 36.99 -10.45 -3.02
N TRP A 361 38.00 -10.79 -3.83
CA TRP A 361 39.33 -11.13 -3.32
C TRP A 361 40.08 -9.88 -2.87
N LYS A 362 40.87 -10.02 -1.80
CA LYS A 362 41.83 -9.01 -1.37
C LYS A 362 42.96 -8.83 -2.39
#